data_AF-A0A0A9YTY1-F1
#
_entry.id   AF-A0A0A9YTY1-F1
#
_cell.length_a   1.000
_cell.length_b   1.000
_cell.length_c   1.000
_cell.angle_alpha   90.00
_cell.angle_beta   90.00
_cell.angle_gamma   90.00
#
_symmetry.space_group_name_H-M   'P 1'
#
loop_
_entity.id
_entity.type
_entity.pdbx_description
1 polymer ?
#
loop_
_entity_poly.entity_id
_entity_poly.type
_entity_poly.pdbx_seq_one_letter_code
_entity_poly.pdbx_strand_id
1 'polypeptide(L)'
;MADIKALEHPTLKVPYEILNKKFRAAQKQLDREVSHVQSAALEVERGLGTERCSVADINQLLGGMVEKLQVLKRKAEESICEELQAGYVCKRRLEHLKEHTSQSQWCRKRLDRMLVEYFLRRGYYAAAQKLAQSSGLEDLTNIDVFLVSKEVERSLMSRETTKCLAWCHDNRSKLRKLHSTMEFNLRIQEFVELVKADRRLEAVK
;
A
#
# COMPACT_ATOMS: atom_id res chain seq x y z
N MET A 1 -17.45 20.26 20.34
CA MET A 1 -16.25 20.31 19.46
C MET A 1 -15.21 19.24 19.80
N ALA A 2 -14.95 18.92 21.07
CA ALA A 2 -14.01 17.86 21.45
C ALA A 2 -14.42 16.46 20.92
N ASP A 3 -15.70 16.10 21.02
CA ASP A 3 -16.20 14.79 20.54
C ASP A 3 -16.08 14.59 19.03
N ILE A 4 -16.27 15.66 18.25
CA ILE A 4 -16.08 15.62 16.80
C ILE A 4 -14.59 15.36 16.52
N LYS A 5 -13.67 16.04 17.20
CA LYS A 5 -12.23 15.80 17.01
C LYS A 5 -11.83 14.37 17.35
N ALA A 6 -12.39 13.77 18.41
CA ALA A 6 -12.08 12.41 18.82
C ALA A 6 -12.65 11.35 17.85
N LEU A 7 -13.93 11.48 17.48
CA LEU A 7 -14.62 10.52 16.61
C LEU A 7 -14.19 10.61 15.15
N GLU A 8 -13.73 11.78 14.70
CA GLU A 8 -13.27 11.99 13.32
C GLU A 8 -11.77 11.72 13.15
N HIS A 9 -10.99 11.59 14.23
CA HIS A 9 -9.56 11.34 14.10
C HIS A 9 -9.21 10.09 13.25
N PRO A 10 -9.85 8.91 13.46
CA PRO A 10 -9.56 7.73 12.64
C PRO A 10 -9.86 7.93 11.14
N THR A 11 -10.81 8.82 10.81
CA THR A 11 -11.19 9.11 9.42
C THR A 11 -10.09 9.86 8.68
N LEU A 12 -9.24 10.60 9.39
CA LEU A 12 -8.08 11.30 8.82
C LEU A 12 -6.78 10.51 8.98
N LYS A 13 -6.63 9.80 10.09
CA LYS A 13 -5.39 9.10 10.44
C LYS A 13 -5.07 7.98 9.45
N VAL A 14 -6.05 7.14 9.10
CA VAL A 14 -5.88 6.03 8.16
C VAL A 14 -5.43 6.49 6.77
N PRO A 15 -6.12 7.42 6.08
CA PRO A 15 -5.71 7.85 4.74
C PRO A 15 -4.38 8.60 4.76
N TYR A 16 -4.07 9.36 5.82
CA TYR A 16 -2.75 9.96 6.00
C TYR A 16 -1.64 8.89 6.08
N GLU A 17 -1.88 7.80 6.81
CA GLU A 17 -0.92 6.69 6.88
C GLU A 17 -0.76 5.96 5.55
N ILE A 18 -1.82 5.83 4.76
CA ILE A 18 -1.76 5.28 3.40
C ILE A 18 -0.93 6.20 2.51
N LEU A 19 -1.19 7.51 2.54
CA LEU A 19 -0.41 8.50 1.79
C LEU A 19 1.07 8.45 2.18
N ASN A 20 1.39 8.44 3.47
CA ASN A 20 2.77 8.35 3.94
C ASN A 20 3.44 7.01 3.53
N LYS A 21 2.71 5.89 3.54
CA LYS A 21 3.22 4.60 3.04
C LYS A 21 3.56 4.70 1.55
N LYS A 22 2.66 5.26 0.74
CA LYS A 22 2.88 5.45 -0.71
C LYS A 22 4.06 6.39 -0.98
N PHE A 23 4.13 7.51 -0.28
CA PHE A 23 5.24 8.46 -0.38
C PHE A 23 6.60 7.82 -0.12
N ARG A 24 6.71 7.01 0.95
CA ARG A 24 7.97 6.31 1.27
C ARG A 24 8.31 5.23 0.24
N ALA A 25 7.30 4.54 -0.29
CA ALA A 25 7.49 3.53 -1.33
C ALA A 25 7.96 4.18 -2.64
N ALA A 26 7.32 5.28 -3.06
CA ALA A 26 7.68 6.07 -4.23
C ALA A 26 9.11 6.61 -4.12
N GLN A 27 9.47 7.22 -2.99
CA GLN A 27 10.83 7.70 -2.74
C GLN A 27 11.86 6.59 -2.95
N LYS A 28 11.67 5.43 -2.29
CA LYS A 28 12.59 4.29 -2.42
C LYS A 28 12.66 3.74 -3.85
N GLN A 29 11.52 3.69 -4.55
CA GLN A 29 11.45 3.19 -5.92
C GLN A 29 12.19 4.14 -6.88
N LEU A 30 11.99 5.44 -6.74
CA LEU A 30 12.65 6.46 -7.54
C LEU A 30 14.16 6.50 -7.28
N ASP A 31 14.59 6.49 -6.02
CA ASP A 31 16.01 6.46 -5.67
C ASP A 31 16.73 5.25 -6.29
N ARG A 32 16.05 4.09 -6.33
CA ARG A 32 16.57 2.87 -6.97
C ARG A 32 16.72 3.04 -8.48
N GLU A 33 15.69 3.53 -9.16
CA GLU A 33 15.75 3.69 -10.61
C GLU A 33 16.74 4.79 -11.02
N VAL A 34 16.86 5.87 -10.24
CA VAL A 34 17.91 6.89 -10.42
C VAL A 34 19.30 6.27 -10.31
N SER A 35 19.53 5.39 -9.32
CA SER A 35 20.79 4.66 -9.20
C SER A 35 21.08 3.79 -10.42
N HIS A 36 20.08 3.10 -10.98
CA HIS A 36 20.27 2.32 -12.21
C HIS A 36 20.64 3.21 -13.42
N VAL A 37 20.02 4.38 -13.55
CA VAL A 37 20.32 5.35 -14.61
C VAL A 37 21.74 5.92 -14.44
N GLN A 38 22.15 6.22 -13.21
CA GLN A 38 23.52 6.67 -12.92
C GLN A 38 24.56 5.61 -13.27
N SER A 39 24.30 4.33 -12.95
CA SER A 39 25.19 3.23 -13.35
C SER A 39 25.31 3.09 -14.86
N ALA A 40 24.19 3.20 -15.60
CA ALA A 40 24.21 3.17 -17.06
C ALA A 40 24.96 4.37 -17.66
N ALA A 41 24.83 5.57 -17.07
CA ALA A 41 25.59 6.74 -17.49
C ALA A 41 27.11 6.55 -17.32
N LEU A 42 27.54 5.99 -16.18
CA LEU A 42 28.96 5.66 -15.92
C LEU A 42 29.49 4.57 -16.86
N GLU A 43 28.65 3.65 -17.32
CA GLU A 43 29.02 2.66 -18.35
C GLU A 43 29.25 3.32 -19.71
N VAL A 44 28.37 4.26 -20.10
CA VAL A 44 28.52 5.05 -21.32
C VAL A 44 29.81 5.88 -21.28
N GLU A 45 30.07 6.59 -20.17
CA GLU A 45 31.30 7.40 -20.00
C GLU A 45 32.57 6.55 -20.10
N ARG A 46 32.59 5.36 -19.49
CA ARG A 46 33.72 4.42 -19.60
C ARG A 46 33.89 3.88 -21.02
N GLY A 47 32.80 3.60 -21.72
CA GLY A 47 32.85 3.20 -23.13
C GLY A 47 33.49 4.27 -24.01
N LEU A 48 33.12 5.53 -23.81
CA LEU A 48 33.68 6.68 -24.55
C LEU A 48 35.16 6.94 -24.24
N GLY A 49 35.63 6.62 -23.03
CA GLY A 49 37.04 6.75 -22.64
C GLY A 49 37.97 5.65 -23.19
N THR A 50 37.44 4.65 -23.89
CA THR A 50 38.21 3.51 -24.41
C THR A 50 38.64 3.74 -25.87
N GLU A 51 39.94 3.68 -26.17
CA GLU A 51 40.52 3.91 -27.51
C GLU A 51 40.02 2.96 -28.62
N ARG A 52 39.28 1.89 -28.28
CA ARG A 52 38.75 0.88 -29.21
C ARG A 52 37.24 0.61 -29.03
N CYS A 53 36.44 1.61 -28.70
CA CYS A 53 34.99 1.43 -28.65
C CYS A 53 34.40 1.37 -30.08
N SER A 54 33.72 0.27 -30.43
CA SER A 54 33.05 0.20 -31.74
C SER A 54 31.75 1.00 -31.72
N VAL A 55 31.29 1.45 -32.89
CA VAL A 55 29.99 2.13 -33.04
C VAL A 55 28.85 1.23 -32.55
N ALA A 56 28.98 -0.09 -32.70
CA ALA A 56 27.99 -1.05 -32.20
C ALA A 56 27.92 -1.05 -30.67
N ASP A 57 29.06 -1.00 -29.98
CA ASP A 57 29.13 -0.97 -28.52
C ASP A 57 28.51 0.33 -27.96
N ILE A 58 28.79 1.47 -28.60
CA ILE A 58 28.19 2.76 -28.23
C ILE A 58 26.66 2.71 -28.40
N ASN A 59 26.18 2.17 -29.52
CA ASN A 59 24.74 2.03 -29.75
C ASN A 59 24.08 1.10 -28.71
N GLN A 60 24.76 0.04 -28.29
CA GLN A 60 24.26 -0.85 -27.24
C GLN A 60 24.19 -0.14 -25.88
N LEU A 61 25.22 0.61 -25.51
CA LEU A 61 25.26 1.36 -24.26
C LEU A 61 24.17 2.45 -24.21
N LEU A 62 24.00 3.19 -25.30
CA LEU A 62 22.93 4.18 -25.45
C LEU A 62 21.54 3.53 -25.41
N GLY A 63 21.38 2.38 -26.08
CA GLY A 63 20.15 1.58 -26.02
C GLY A 63 19.78 1.18 -24.60
N GLY A 64 20.75 0.65 -23.84
CA GLY A 64 20.56 0.31 -22.42
C GLY A 64 20.20 1.52 -21.56
N MET A 65 20.84 2.68 -21.78
CA MET A 65 20.52 3.93 -21.09
C MET A 65 19.08 4.38 -21.38
N VAL A 66 18.65 4.31 -22.65
CA VAL A 66 17.27 4.63 -23.06
C VAL A 66 16.27 3.72 -22.35
N GLU A 67 16.54 2.40 -22.28
CA GLU A 67 15.68 1.46 -21.55
C GLU A 67 15.56 1.82 -20.06
N LYS A 68 16.67 2.15 -19.38
CA LYS A 68 16.65 2.56 -17.97
C LYS A 68 15.85 3.86 -17.77
N LEU A 69 16.01 4.84 -18.66
CA LEU A 69 15.25 6.09 -18.62
C LEU A 69 13.75 5.86 -18.84
N GLN A 70 13.37 4.97 -19.76
CA GLN A 70 11.97 4.60 -19.97
C GLN A 70 11.37 3.91 -18.75
N VAL A 71 12.12 3.02 -18.09
CA VAL A 71 11.69 2.38 -16.84
C VAL A 71 11.51 3.42 -15.73
N LEU A 72 12.47 4.33 -15.54
CA LEU A 72 12.39 5.41 -14.56
C LEU A 72 11.15 6.28 -14.82
N LYS A 73 10.94 6.72 -16.07
CA LYS A 73 9.77 7.53 -16.46
C LYS A 73 8.46 6.83 -16.07
N ARG A 74 8.29 5.58 -16.51
CA ARG A 74 7.08 4.80 -16.21
C ARG A 74 6.87 4.65 -14.69
N LYS A 75 7.93 4.33 -13.94
CA LYS A 75 7.85 4.17 -12.48
C LYS A 75 7.54 5.48 -11.75
N ALA A 76 8.03 6.60 -12.25
CA ALA A 76 7.70 7.92 -11.73
C ALA A 76 6.23 8.27 -11.98
N GLU A 77 5.72 8.04 -13.18
CA GLU A 77 4.31 8.28 -13.53
C GLU A 77 3.36 7.43 -12.65
N GLU A 78 3.66 6.13 -12.49
CA GLU A 78 2.93 5.23 -11.59
C GLU A 78 2.93 5.76 -10.14
N SER A 79 4.12 6.12 -9.62
CA SER A 79 4.28 6.60 -8.24
C SER A 79 3.54 7.91 -7.99
N ILE A 80 3.64 8.87 -8.91
CA ILE A 80 2.94 10.16 -8.83
C ILE A 80 1.43 9.96 -8.86
N CYS A 81 0.93 9.10 -9.75
CA CYS A 81 -0.50 8.80 -9.83
C CYS A 81 -1.02 8.21 -8.50
N GLU A 82 -0.30 7.25 -7.94
CA GLU A 82 -0.68 6.62 -6.67
C GLU A 82 -0.70 7.58 -5.49
N GLU A 83 0.30 8.48 -5.39
CA GLU A 83 0.36 9.52 -4.36
C GLU A 83 -0.77 10.53 -4.51
N LEU A 84 -1.02 11.01 -5.74
CA LEU A 84 -2.10 11.96 -6.02
C LEU A 84 -3.45 11.37 -5.61
N GLN A 85 -3.74 10.12 -5.97
CA GLN A 85 -4.97 9.45 -5.56
C GLN A 85 -5.13 9.41 -4.04
N ALA A 86 -4.08 9.03 -3.29
CA ALA A 86 -4.13 9.02 -1.83
C ALA A 86 -4.28 10.44 -1.24
N GLY A 87 -3.64 11.43 -1.85
CA GLY A 87 -3.79 12.84 -1.51
C GLY A 87 -5.22 13.35 -1.72
N TYR A 88 -5.87 12.97 -2.82
CA TYR A 88 -7.26 13.34 -3.09
C TYR A 88 -8.23 12.75 -2.06
N VAL A 89 -8.01 11.52 -1.60
CA VAL A 89 -8.80 10.93 -0.50
C VAL A 89 -8.65 11.75 0.78
N CYS A 90 -7.42 12.15 1.13
CA CYS A 90 -7.17 12.99 2.30
C CYS A 90 -7.88 14.36 2.16
N LYS A 91 -7.75 14.99 0.99
CA LYS A 91 -8.38 16.28 0.67
C LYS A 91 -9.91 16.20 0.80
N ARG A 92 -10.55 15.21 0.19
CA ARG A 92 -12.01 15.02 0.23
C ARG A 92 -12.53 14.85 1.66
N ARG A 93 -11.81 14.10 2.50
CA ARG A 93 -12.20 13.94 3.91
C ARG A 93 -12.05 15.23 4.71
N LEU A 94 -11.00 16.01 4.45
CA LEU A 94 -10.83 17.33 5.07
C LEU A 94 -11.92 18.31 4.64
N GLU A 95 -12.28 18.31 3.35
CA GLU A 95 -13.38 19.13 2.82
C GLU A 95 -14.71 18.75 3.47
N HIS A 96 -15.03 17.45 3.53
CA HIS A 96 -16.22 16.97 4.23
C HIS A 96 -16.26 17.41 5.70
N LEU A 97 -15.14 17.40 6.43
CA LEU A 97 -15.11 17.85 7.82
C LEU A 97 -15.33 19.36 7.98
N LYS A 98 -14.93 20.17 6.99
CA LYS A 98 -15.18 21.62 7.00
C LYS A 98 -16.66 21.95 6.79
N GLU A 99 -17.42 21.09 6.13
CA GLU A 99 -18.87 21.23 5.89
C GLU A 99 -19.74 20.99 7.15
N HIS A 100 -19.15 20.67 8.31
CA HIS A 100 -19.87 20.38 9.56
C HIS A 100 -20.87 21.48 9.96
N THR A 101 -20.67 22.72 9.55
CA THR A 101 -21.56 23.85 9.87
C THR A 101 -22.93 23.77 9.19
N SER A 102 -23.12 22.91 8.16
CA SER A 102 -24.38 22.69 7.44
C SER A 102 -25.11 21.44 7.96
N GLN A 103 -26.10 21.63 8.85
CA GLN A 103 -26.41 20.62 9.87
C GLN A 103 -27.19 19.37 9.43
N SER A 104 -28.03 19.38 8.39
CA SER A 104 -28.89 18.19 8.12
C SER A 104 -28.20 17.12 7.26
N GLN A 105 -27.71 17.49 6.08
CA GLN A 105 -27.10 16.55 5.13
C GLN A 105 -25.74 16.03 5.64
N TRP A 106 -24.96 16.89 6.29
CA TRP A 106 -23.68 16.49 6.87
C TRP A 106 -23.87 15.47 8.00
N CYS A 107 -24.82 15.69 8.90
CA CYS A 107 -25.14 14.73 9.97
C CYS A 107 -25.59 13.39 9.42
N ARG A 108 -26.38 13.39 8.32
CA ARG A 108 -26.79 12.15 7.66
C ARG A 108 -25.60 11.40 7.07
N LYS A 109 -24.72 12.08 6.30
CA LYS A 109 -23.50 11.47 5.75
C LYS A 109 -22.57 10.93 6.83
N ARG A 110 -22.45 11.65 7.95
CA ARG A 110 -21.68 11.20 9.11
C ARG A 110 -22.27 9.92 9.71
N LEU A 111 -23.57 9.86 9.92
CA LEU A 111 -24.24 8.67 10.42
C LEU A 111 -24.06 7.47 9.48
N ASP A 112 -24.30 7.66 8.18
CA ASP A 112 -24.14 6.59 7.19
C ASP A 112 -22.69 6.08 7.18
N ARG A 113 -21.68 6.96 7.29
CA ARG A 113 -20.27 6.56 7.41
C ARG A 113 -20.00 5.76 8.69
N MET A 114 -20.56 6.16 9.84
CA MET A 114 -20.43 5.41 11.09
C MET A 114 -21.08 4.01 10.98
N LEU A 115 -22.21 3.91 10.26
CA LEU A 115 -22.85 2.63 9.97
C LEU A 115 -22.01 1.75 9.04
N VAL A 116 -21.38 2.32 8.01
CA VAL A 116 -20.43 1.59 7.15
C VAL A 116 -19.30 1.01 8.00
N GLU A 117 -18.69 1.81 8.88
CA GLU A 117 -17.62 1.32 9.75
C GLU A 117 -18.10 0.23 10.70
N TYR A 118 -19.28 0.38 11.30
CA TYR A 118 -19.89 -0.66 12.12
C TYR A 118 -20.09 -1.96 11.34
N PHE A 119 -20.65 -1.89 10.12
CA PHE A 119 -20.82 -3.06 9.25
C PHE A 119 -19.50 -3.75 8.93
N LEU A 120 -18.44 -2.99 8.62
CA LEU A 120 -17.11 -3.55 8.37
C LEU A 120 -16.56 -4.28 9.60
N ARG A 121 -16.67 -3.68 10.79
CA ARG A 121 -16.21 -4.28 12.06
C ARG A 121 -17.00 -5.53 12.46
N ARG A 122 -18.26 -5.65 12.00
CA ARG A 122 -19.11 -6.82 12.23
C ARG A 122 -19.03 -7.87 11.12
N GLY A 123 -18.23 -7.64 10.08
CA GLY A 123 -18.09 -8.54 8.94
C GLY A 123 -19.21 -8.44 7.90
N TYR A 124 -20.08 -7.44 7.98
CA TYR A 124 -21.16 -7.19 7.02
C TYR A 124 -20.68 -6.41 5.78
N TYR A 125 -19.64 -6.91 5.10
CA TYR A 125 -18.96 -6.20 4.00
C TYR A 125 -19.89 -5.82 2.84
N ALA A 126 -20.82 -6.69 2.47
CA ALA A 126 -21.76 -6.41 1.37
C ALA A 126 -22.72 -5.25 1.71
N ALA A 127 -23.19 -5.18 2.96
CA ALA A 127 -24.02 -4.08 3.41
C ALA A 127 -23.22 -2.77 3.51
N ALA A 128 -21.97 -2.84 4.00
CA ALA A 128 -21.05 -1.71 4.02
C ALA A 128 -20.80 -1.13 2.63
N GLN A 129 -20.52 -1.99 1.63
CA GLN A 129 -20.31 -1.57 0.25
C GLN A 129 -21.56 -0.96 -0.37
N LYS A 130 -22.74 -1.59 -0.19
CA LYS A 130 -24.00 -1.06 -0.71
C LYS A 130 -24.33 0.32 -0.12
N LEU A 131 -24.19 0.49 1.19
CA LEU A 131 -24.46 1.78 1.85
C LEU A 131 -23.47 2.85 1.40
N ALA A 132 -22.18 2.52 1.28
CA ALA A 132 -21.18 3.46 0.80
C ALA A 132 -21.47 3.93 -0.63
N GLN A 133 -21.85 3.02 -1.52
CA GLN A 133 -22.22 3.34 -2.91
C GLN A 133 -23.50 4.17 -2.99
N SER A 134 -24.55 3.78 -2.26
CA SER A 134 -25.83 4.49 -2.32
C SER A 134 -25.76 5.90 -1.74
N SER A 135 -24.86 6.14 -0.78
CA SER A 135 -24.70 7.42 -0.10
C SER A 135 -23.49 8.24 -0.60
N GLY A 136 -22.73 7.74 -1.59
CA GLY A 136 -21.54 8.41 -2.13
C GLY A 136 -20.43 8.63 -1.10
N LEU A 137 -20.15 7.60 -0.30
CA LEU A 137 -19.23 7.64 0.85
C LEU A 137 -17.95 6.84 0.65
N GLU A 138 -17.70 6.30 -0.54
CA GLU A 138 -16.56 5.42 -0.82
C GLU A 138 -15.26 6.06 -0.34
N ASP A 139 -15.03 7.32 -0.69
CA ASP A 139 -13.83 8.08 -0.32
C ASP A 139 -13.79 8.55 1.14
N LEU A 140 -14.92 8.49 1.83
CA LEU A 140 -15.04 8.83 3.24
C LEU A 140 -14.91 7.60 4.15
N THR A 141 -14.76 6.40 3.57
CA THR A 141 -14.75 5.13 4.30
C THR A 141 -13.43 4.38 4.13
N ASN A 142 -13.12 3.47 5.04
CA ASN A 142 -11.89 2.67 5.00
C ASN A 142 -12.14 1.25 4.44
N ILE A 143 -13.11 1.08 3.54
CA ILE A 143 -13.56 -0.23 3.04
C ILE A 143 -12.38 -1.08 2.56
N ASP A 144 -11.50 -0.52 1.73
CA ASP A 144 -10.38 -1.26 1.14
C ASP A 144 -9.43 -1.84 2.21
N VAL A 145 -9.19 -1.09 3.29
CA VAL A 145 -8.35 -1.56 4.41
C VAL A 145 -9.00 -2.77 5.09
N PHE A 146 -10.32 -2.73 5.30
CA PHE A 146 -11.05 -3.84 5.88
C PHE A 146 -11.15 -5.05 4.94
N LEU A 147 -11.22 -4.84 3.63
CA LEU A 147 -11.21 -5.93 2.64
C LEU A 147 -9.87 -6.66 2.61
N VAL A 148 -8.75 -5.94 2.76
CA VAL A 148 -7.43 -6.57 2.94
C VAL A 148 -7.42 -7.44 4.19
N SER A 149 -7.89 -6.92 5.33
CA SER A 149 -7.97 -7.71 6.57
C SER A 149 -8.87 -8.94 6.44
N LYS A 150 -10.03 -8.80 5.80
CA LYS A 150 -10.95 -9.90 5.52
C LYS A 150 -10.28 -11.02 4.72
N GLU A 151 -9.49 -10.66 3.71
CA GLU A 151 -8.81 -11.64 2.88
C GLU A 151 -7.72 -12.38 3.65
N VAL A 152 -6.98 -11.68 4.51
CA VAL A 152 -6.01 -12.30 5.43
C VAL A 152 -6.71 -13.25 6.39
N GLU A 153 -7.79 -12.81 7.04
CA GLU A 153 -8.58 -13.64 7.96
C GLU A 153 -9.10 -14.91 7.27
N ARG A 154 -9.63 -14.78 6.05
CA ARG A 154 -10.11 -15.92 5.25
C ARG A 154 -8.99 -16.91 4.94
N SER A 155 -7.81 -16.42 4.56
CA SER A 155 -6.63 -17.24 4.31
C SER A 155 -6.19 -18.00 5.56
N LEU A 156 -6.19 -17.31 6.72
CA LEU A 156 -5.82 -17.95 7.98
C LEU A 156 -6.84 -19.01 8.40
N MET A 157 -8.13 -18.80 8.14
CA MET A 157 -9.17 -19.80 8.35
C MET A 157 -8.98 -21.06 7.48
N SER A 158 -8.42 -20.91 6.27
CA SER A 158 -8.01 -22.06 5.43
C SER A 158 -6.63 -22.62 5.77
N ARG A 159 -6.00 -22.16 6.87
CA ARG A 159 -4.64 -22.52 7.32
C ARG A 159 -3.53 -22.10 6.36
N GLU A 160 -3.82 -21.20 5.43
CA GLU A 160 -2.84 -20.60 4.53
C GLU A 160 -2.21 -19.35 5.18
N THR A 161 -0.90 -19.39 5.40
CA THR A 161 -0.17 -18.30 6.06
C THR A 161 0.39 -17.25 5.09
N THR A 162 0.48 -17.56 3.79
CA THR A 162 1.18 -16.75 2.79
C THR A 162 0.67 -15.31 2.71
N LYS A 163 -0.64 -15.09 2.66
CA LYS A 163 -1.22 -13.73 2.58
C LYS A 163 -0.97 -12.92 3.85
N CYS A 164 -1.03 -13.58 5.01
CA CYS A 164 -0.74 -12.93 6.29
C CYS A 164 0.75 -12.59 6.43
N LEU A 165 1.65 -13.47 5.97
CA LEU A 165 3.09 -13.21 5.92
C LEU A 165 3.43 -12.04 4.99
N ALA A 166 2.79 -11.95 3.82
CA ALA A 166 2.92 -10.79 2.93
C ALA A 166 2.44 -9.50 3.62
N TRP A 167 1.31 -9.56 4.33
CA TRP A 167 0.82 -8.43 5.13
C TRP A 167 1.80 -8.04 6.25
N CYS A 168 2.43 -9.01 6.93
CA CYS A 168 3.47 -8.75 7.93
C CYS A 168 4.67 -8.03 7.33
N HIS A 169 5.15 -8.48 6.17
CA HIS A 169 6.25 -7.86 5.45
C HIS A 169 5.93 -6.38 5.13
N ASP A 170 4.75 -6.12 4.59
CA ASP A 170 4.25 -4.80 4.25
C ASP A 170 4.11 -3.84 5.43
N ASN A 171 3.95 -4.39 6.64
CA ASN A 171 3.76 -3.64 7.87
C ASN A 171 4.92 -3.80 8.87
N ARG A 172 6.05 -4.39 8.45
CA ARG A 172 7.18 -4.79 9.31
C ARG A 172 7.67 -3.68 10.24
N SER A 173 7.79 -2.46 9.74
CA SER A 173 8.26 -1.32 10.56
C SER A 173 7.28 -0.95 11.68
N LYS A 174 5.96 -1.07 11.46
CA LYS A 174 4.96 -0.84 12.50
C LYS A 174 4.91 -2.03 13.47
N LEU A 175 4.94 -3.26 12.96
CA LEU A 175 4.93 -4.48 13.79
C LEU A 175 6.12 -4.55 14.74
N ARG A 176 7.32 -4.15 14.28
CA ARG A 176 8.51 -4.03 15.14
C ARG A 176 8.32 -3.03 16.28
N LYS A 177 7.75 -1.86 15.99
CA LYS A 177 7.46 -0.84 17.02
C LYS A 177 6.41 -1.31 18.04
N LEU A 178 5.50 -2.19 17.63
CA LEU A 178 4.50 -2.79 18.50
C LEU A 178 5.00 -4.04 19.23
N HIS A 179 6.26 -4.45 19.03
CA HIS A 179 6.80 -5.70 19.53
C HIS A 179 5.90 -6.91 19.20
N SER A 180 5.30 -6.91 18.01
CA SER A 180 4.36 -7.95 17.61
C SER A 180 5.06 -9.29 17.35
N THR A 181 4.55 -10.36 17.95
CA THR A 181 4.99 -11.75 17.73
C THR A 181 4.27 -12.43 16.56
N MET A 182 3.45 -11.69 15.81
CA MET A 182 2.57 -12.25 14.78
C MET A 182 3.33 -12.98 13.67
N GLU A 183 4.40 -12.38 13.14
CA GLU A 183 5.22 -13.01 12.09
C GLU A 183 5.82 -14.34 12.58
N PHE A 184 6.31 -14.38 13.82
CA PHE A 184 6.86 -15.60 14.43
C PHE A 184 5.79 -16.70 14.56
N ASN A 185 4.61 -16.37 15.08
CA ASN A 185 3.50 -17.32 15.20
C ASN A 185 3.05 -17.86 13.84
N LEU A 186 3.07 -17.03 12.78
CA LEU A 186 2.75 -17.47 11.43
C LEU A 186 3.80 -18.44 10.87
N ARG A 187 5.08 -18.26 11.18
CA ARG A 187 6.15 -19.20 10.79
C ARG A 187 6.01 -20.54 11.50
N ILE A 188 5.62 -20.54 12.78
CA ILE A 188 5.29 -21.79 13.49
C ILE A 188 4.12 -22.48 12.80
N GLN A 189 3.06 -21.74 12.45
CA GLN A 189 1.91 -22.32 11.76
C GLN A 189 2.29 -22.87 10.38
N GLU A 190 3.12 -22.15 9.62
CA GLU A 190 3.67 -22.61 8.33
C GLU A 190 4.46 -23.91 8.48
N PHE A 191 5.34 -23.99 9.48
CA PHE A 191 6.06 -25.23 9.82
C PHE A 191 5.11 -26.39 10.10
N VAL A 192 4.09 -26.17 10.94
CA VAL A 192 3.09 -27.19 11.31
C VAL A 192 2.36 -27.69 10.07
N GLU A 193 1.91 -26.81 9.17
CA GLU A 193 1.20 -27.22 7.96
C GLU A 193 2.11 -27.93 6.94
N LEU A 194 3.39 -27.54 6.82
CA LEU A 194 4.37 -28.27 6.01
C LEU A 194 4.62 -29.69 6.52
N VAL A 195 4.76 -29.86 7.84
CA VAL A 195 4.92 -31.18 8.47
C VAL A 195 3.67 -32.04 8.26
N LYS A 196 2.46 -31.48 8.41
CA LYS A 196 1.20 -32.19 8.15
C LYS A 196 1.06 -32.64 6.69
N ALA A 197 1.62 -31.89 5.75
CA ALA A 197 1.67 -32.23 4.33
C ALA A 197 2.83 -33.18 3.96
N ASP A 198 3.56 -33.71 4.95
CA ASP A 198 4.77 -34.54 4.80
C ASP A 198 5.92 -33.87 4.02
N ARG A 199 5.90 -32.53 3.92
CA ARG A 199 6.95 -31.71 3.27
C ARG A 199 8.04 -31.32 4.27
N ARG A 200 8.62 -32.32 4.95
CA ARG A 200 9.54 -32.12 6.09
C ARG A 200 10.82 -31.37 5.72
N LEU A 201 11.37 -31.60 4.52
CA LEU A 201 12.57 -30.92 4.05
C LEU A 201 12.34 -29.40 3.84
N GLU A 202 11.12 -29.02 3.51
CA GLU A 202 10.76 -27.60 3.35
C GLU A 202 10.50 -26.94 4.71
N ALA A 203 10.03 -27.70 5.70
CA ALA A 203 9.78 -27.21 7.04
C ALA A 203 11.06 -26.81 7.81
N VAL A 204 12.21 -27.41 7.48
CA VAL A 204 13.49 -27.17 8.21
C VAL A 204 14.35 -26.08 7.54
N LYS A 205 13.92 -25.53 6.39
CA LYS A 205 14.59 -24.41 5.72
C LYS A 205 14.27 -23.08 6.39
#